data_AF-A0A2P9GX35-F1
#
_entry.id   AF-A0A2P9GX35-F1
#
_cell.length_a   1.000
_cell.length_b   1.000
_cell.length_c   1.000
_cell.angle_alpha   90.00
_cell.angle_beta   90.00
_cell.angle_gamma   90.00
#
_symmetry.space_group_name_H-M   'P 1'
#
loop_
_entity.id
_entity.type
_entity.pdbx_description
1 polymer ?
#
loop_
_entity_poly.entity_id
_entity_poly.type
_entity_poly.pdbx_seq_one_letter_code
_entity_poly.pdbx_strand_id
1 'polypeptide(L)' 'MGPLGRNLEHIANEDREFLTVIKEALLAFINTPSPQVAIEFARRVVPGDLRSSFLELESVVREAKKKQAWQSTTSKKP' A
#
# COMPACT_ATOMS: atom_id res chain seq x y z
N MET A 1 -32.60 1.57 4.23
CA MET A 1 -31.57 2.40 4.90
C MET A 1 -31.83 3.87 4.58
N GLY A 2 -31.90 4.73 5.60
CA GLY A 2 -32.04 6.19 5.41
C GLY A 2 -30.72 6.86 4.98
N PRO A 3 -30.72 8.17 4.67
CA PRO A 3 -29.54 8.88 4.16
C PRO A 3 -28.35 8.86 5.15
N LEU A 4 -28.60 8.93 6.46
CA LEU A 4 -27.56 8.82 7.48
C LEU A 4 -26.92 7.43 7.50
N GLY A 5 -27.74 6.38 7.45
CA GLY A 5 -27.26 4.99 7.42
C GLY A 5 -26.41 4.70 6.18
N ARG A 6 -26.82 5.24 5.02
CA ARG A 6 -26.03 5.13 3.78
C ARG A 6 -24.69 5.85 3.88
N ASN A 7 -24.65 7.04 4.50
CA ASN A 7 -23.39 7.76 4.72
C ASN A 7 -22.42 6.94 5.59
N LEU A 8 -22.89 6.39 6.71
CA LEU A 8 -22.08 5.52 7.58
C LEU A 8 -21.56 4.28 6.85
N GLU A 9 -22.38 3.69 5.98
CA GLU A 9 -21.97 2.55 5.14
C GLU A 9 -20.87 2.93 4.13
N HIS A 10 -20.89 4.15 3.58
CA HIS A 10 -19.81 4.63 2.71
C HIS A 10 -18.49 4.75 3.46
N ILE A 11 -18.51 5.39 4.63
CA ILE A 11 -17.30 5.54 5.48
C ILE A 11 -16.73 4.17 5.85
N ALA A 12 -17.59 3.26 6.32
CA ALA A 12 -17.14 1.91 6.70
C ALA A 12 -16.57 1.12 5.51
N ASN A 13 -17.10 1.32 4.31
CA ASN A 13 -16.57 0.67 3.11
C ASN A 13 -15.22 1.25 2.68
N GLU A 14 -15.01 2.56 2.79
CA GLU A 14 -13.72 3.19 2.50
C GLU A 14 -12.62 2.66 3.43
N ASP A 15 -12.90 2.58 4.74
CA ASP A 15 -11.98 2.00 5.72
C ASP A 15 -11.70 0.51 5.43
N ARG A 16 -12.73 -0.24 5.04
CA ARG A 16 -12.60 -1.64 4.66
C ARG A 16 -11.69 -1.82 3.45
N GLU A 17 -11.82 -1.00 2.42
CA GLU A 17 -10.96 -1.05 1.23
C GLU A 17 -9.50 -0.77 1.60
N PHE A 18 -9.24 0.24 2.45
CA PHE A 18 -7.90 0.53 2.93
C PHE A 18 -7.26 -0.66 3.66
N LEU A 19 -7.98 -1.27 4.60
CA LEU A 19 -7.50 -2.44 5.33
C LEU A 19 -7.34 -3.67 4.43
N THR A 20 -8.15 -3.80 3.38
CA THR A 20 -8.05 -4.89 2.39
C THR A 20 -6.72 -4.81 1.64
N VAL A 21 -6.27 -3.61 1.25
CA VAL A 21 -4.96 -3.44 0.59
C VAL A 21 -3.81 -3.91 1.48
N ILE A 22 -3.84 -3.56 2.77
CA ILE A 22 -2.81 -3.98 3.75
C ILE A 22 -2.81 -5.50 3.92
N LYS A 23 -4.01 -6.08 4.08
CA LYS A 23 -4.18 -7.53 4.20
C LYS A 23 -3.58 -8.26 2.99
N GLU A 24 -3.87 -7.81 1.77
CA GLU A 24 -3.34 -8.43 0.56
C GLU A 24 -1.82 -8.30 0.45
N ALA A 25 -1.23 -7.16 0.86
CA ALA A 25 0.22 -7.02 0.92
C ALA A 25 0.86 -8.06 1.84
N LEU A 26 0.30 -8.26 3.03
CA LEU A 26 0.80 -9.23 4.00
C LEU A 26 0.64 -10.66 3.51
N LEU A 27 -0.54 -11.02 2.99
CA LEU A 27 -0.80 -12.35 2.45
C LEU A 27 0.11 -12.67 1.26
N ALA A 28 0.27 -11.73 0.33
CA ALA A 28 1.17 -11.90 -0.81
C ALA A 28 2.62 -12.09 -0.35
N PHE A 29 3.06 -11.35 0.66
CA PHE A 29 4.42 -11.50 1.22
C PHE A 29 4.63 -12.86 1.91
N ILE A 30 3.64 -13.35 2.64
CA ILE A 30 3.70 -14.68 3.27
C ILE A 30 3.83 -15.77 2.20
N ASN A 31 3.08 -15.66 1.11
CA ASN A 31 3.10 -16.64 0.02
C ASN A 31 4.33 -16.53 -0.88
N THR A 32 4.89 -15.33 -1.02
CA THR A 32 6.09 -15.05 -1.81
C THR A 32 6.90 -13.99 -1.08
N PRO A 33 8.03 -14.34 -0.42
CA PRO A 33 8.79 -13.44 0.45
C PRO A 33 9.62 -12.40 -0.33
N SER A 34 9.04 -11.82 -1.38
CA SER A 34 9.56 -10.69 -2.13
C SER A 34 8.71 -9.46 -1.80
N PRO A 35 9.28 -8.45 -1.10
CA PRO A 35 8.54 -7.22 -0.78
C PRO A 35 8.01 -6.51 -2.02
N GLN A 36 8.74 -6.55 -3.13
CA GLN A 36 8.36 -5.90 -4.38
C GLN A 36 7.15 -6.58 -5.03
N VAL A 37 7.11 -7.91 -5.02
CA VAL A 37 5.97 -8.67 -5.53
C VAL A 37 4.75 -8.45 -4.63
N ALA A 38 4.92 -8.50 -3.31
CA ALA A 38 3.86 -8.24 -2.35
C ALA A 38 3.17 -6.88 -2.56
N ILE A 39 3.97 -5.84 -2.78
CA ILE A 39 3.50 -4.48 -3.07
C ILE A 39 2.70 -4.42 -4.39
N GLU A 40 3.12 -5.13 -5.44
CA GLU A 40 2.38 -5.17 -6.71
C GLU A 40 1.03 -5.91 -6.58
N PHE A 41 0.97 -7.00 -5.81
CA PHE A 41 -0.28 -7.68 -5.52
C PHE A 41 -1.24 -6.78 -4.71
N ALA A 42 -0.72 -6.05 -3.73
CA ALA A 42 -1.51 -5.07 -2.96
C ALA A 42 -2.04 -3.93 -3.84
N ARG A 43 -1.22 -3.40 -4.77
CA ARG A 43 -1.66 -2.38 -5.75
C ARG A 43 -2.87 -2.87 -6.55
N ARG A 44 -2.92 -4.17 -6.87
CA ARG A 44 -3.98 -4.76 -7.69
C ARG A 44 -5.35 -4.86 -7.02
N VAL A 45 -5.47 -4.52 -5.74
CA VAL A 45 -6.77 -4.46 -5.05
C VAL A 45 -7.21 -3.04 -4.69
N VAL A 46 -6.35 -2.03 -4.89
CA VAL A 46 -6.73 -0.61 -4.71
C VAL A 46 -7.87 -0.24 -5.67
N PRO A 47 -8.95 0.44 -5.24
CA PRO A 47 -10.03 0.87 -6.13
C PRO A 47 -9.54 1.58 -7.40
N GLY A 48 -10.20 1.33 -8.53
CA GLY A 48 -9.69 1.70 -9.86
C GLY A 48 -9.27 3.17 -9.99
N ASP A 49 -10.09 4.09 -9.48
CA ASP A 49 -9.84 5.54 -9.55
C ASP A 49 -8.66 6.00 -8.67
N LEU A 50 -8.30 5.20 -7.66
CA LEU A 50 -7.20 5.46 -6.72
C LEU A 50 -5.96 4.60 -7.02
N ARG A 51 -6.05 3.68 -7.98
CA ARG A 51 -4.97 2.77 -8.30
C ARG A 51 -3.89 3.51 -9.07
N SER A 52 -2.74 3.66 -8.43
CA SER A 52 -1.54 4.18 -9.09
C SER A 52 -1.12 3.31 -10.27
N SER A 53 -0.42 3.91 -11.23
CA SER A 53 0.21 3.14 -12.29
C SER A 53 1.36 2.28 -11.75
N PHE A 54 1.79 1.28 -12.54
CA PHE A 54 2.91 0.43 -12.15
C PHE A 54 4.21 1.25 -12.05
N LEU A 55 4.45 2.09 -13.06
CA LEU A 55 5.63 2.94 -13.15
C LEU A 55 5.71 3.95 -12.00
N GLU A 56 4.57 4.54 -11.64
CA GLU A 56 4.48 5.45 -10.51
C GLU A 56 4.83 4.73 -9.20
N LEU A 57 4.24 3.56 -8.95
CA LEU A 57 4.55 2.78 -7.74
C LEU A 57 6.01 2.37 -7.69
N GLU A 58 6.58 1.91 -8.81
CA GLU A 58 7.98 1.54 -8.90
C GLU A 58 8.91 2.72 -8.56
N SER A 59 8.58 3.92 -9.05
CA SER A 59 9.34 5.13 -8.76
C SER A 59 9.37 5.44 -7.26
N VAL A 60 8.21 5.37 -6.59
CA VAL A 60 8.07 5.61 -5.15
C VAL A 60 8.83 4.55 -4.33
N VAL A 61 8.74 3.28 -4.72
CA VAL A 61 9.48 2.19 -4.05
C VAL A 61 10.99 2.39 -4.19
N ARG A 62 11.47 2.81 -5.36
CA ARG A 62 12.89 3.10 -5.58
C ARG A 62 13.38 4.26 -4.71
N GLU A 63 12.59 5.32 -4.59
CA GLU A 63 12.90 6.45 -3.73
C GLU A 63 12.90 6.08 -2.25
N ALA A 64 11.96 5.26 -1.80
CA ALA A 64 11.91 4.75 -0.43
C ALA A 64 13.16 3.96 -0.08
N LYS A 65 13.61 3.07 -0.98
CA LYS A 65 14.89 2.34 -0.82
C LYS A 65 16.10 3.27 -0.72
N LYS A 66 16.15 4.33 -1.54
CA LYS A 66 17.24 5.33 -1.49
C LYS A 66 17.25 6.08 -0.15
N LYS A 67 16.08 6.52 0.34
CA LYS A 67 15.94 7.17 1.66
C LYS A 67 16.41 6.26 2.78
N GLN A 68 16.04 4.99 2.75
CA GLN A 68 16.47 4.00 3.75
C GLN A 68 18.00 3.81 3.75
N ALA A 69 18.62 3.76 2.56
CA ALA A 69 20.07 3.68 2.42
C ALA A 69 20.80 4.95 2.93
N TRP A 70 20.20 6.14 2.73
CA TRP A 70 20.73 7.39 3.26
C TRP A 70 20.65 7.47 4.80
N GLN A 71 19.53 7.02 5.37
CA GLN A 71 19.35 7.00 6.83
C GLN A 71 20.33 6.02 7.51
N SER A 72 20.57 4.85 6.90
CA SER A 72 21.51 3.88 7.45
C SER A 72 22.98 4.29 7.35
N THR A 73 23.32 5.16 6.40
CA THR A 73 24.68 5.71 6.24
C THR A 73 24.94 6.95 7.10
N THR A 74 23.92 7.78 7.34
CA THR A 74 24.01 8.95 8.24
C THR A 74 24.02 8.56 9.72
N SER A 75 23.28 7.51 10.11
CA SER A 75 23.29 6.99 11.49
C SER A 75 24.62 6.33 11.92
N LYS A 76 25.56 6.10 10.99
CA LYS A 76 26.86 5.46 11.25
C LYS A 76 28.04 6.44 11.30
N LYS A 77 27.79 7.76 11.19
CA LYS A 77 28.85 8.76 11.44
C LYS A 77 29.06 8.90 12.95
N PRO A 78 30.31 8.84 13.46
CA PRO A 78 30.61 9.15 14.85
C PRO A 78 30.26 10.61 15.18
#